data_AF-A0A8K0VUG7-F1
#
_entry.id   AF-A0A8K0VUG7-F1
#
_cell.length_a   1.000
_cell.length_b   1.000
_cell.length_c   1.000
_cell.angle_alpha   90.00
_cell.angle_beta   90.00
_cell.angle_gamma   90.00
#
_symmetry.space_group_name_H-M   'P 1'
#
loop_
_entity.id
_entity.type
_entity.pdbx_description
1 polymer ?
#
loop_
_entity_poly.entity_id
_entity_poly.type
_entity_poly.pdbx_seq_one_letter_code
_entity_poly.pdbx_strand_id
1 'polypeptide(L)'
;MYPKGSGTHAYATHGAHDGLHYQRQHTLRNQTSPAAAAKVFLLQLWYWRHTKRSFWRTLPWAFLAVLYIGVFAVLAIFSSRVSDGASTSRLILPRDCGVWAVSKDLTDFDRLQTSLEKTAYDVTNAAGTARSCYSSNGTSLSCNTAPVAMLETDTSPVKCPFGNNICFDGKAFEVKTKGIDSRAHLGINARSAERVIYDRQTVCAPLVTKGYGKVVNDSEGVAERVEYHYGYQPFDESKNISTYTYDYLLLRWNANITYHVNIWEDRVAGKTLWKPIEPLSVEGGDTFIIFVEQNSIIHWKQNKDPVFGANQPNDADNTTFRADRYVAPIACIQKYRFCNPNNNQCSPWDGRYQILETMKEGGTNFNAAQIATANRIVLAHLGTSLYEAINARASKCLRAQDKMSWVWQLPLPDNQWEIEVLSWVQLGLAALQTAVQEYAAGPTLELPNTLMQEMKSDTDYSNYTAVDRAIDEGYSAMCHNQIVHDSQGTMNFSLLGIAIIFGLGLLIGILSFTIEPFTAWVQTTLGVGVARANAWQRDDNLQTLRLLFETHQRGAWKGSSDLVPTTMSPDEVFFYPEANTHGLAREVYQSVPSKIDERSA
;
A
#
# COMPACT_ATOMS: atom_id res chain seq x y z
N MET A 1 7.63 26.45 -28.35
CA MET A 1 7.00 27.17 -29.48
C MET A 1 7.11 28.65 -29.13
N TYR A 2 7.99 29.38 -29.82
CA TYR A 2 8.47 30.68 -29.37
C TYR A 2 7.44 31.78 -29.62
N PRO A 3 7.06 32.59 -28.62
CA PRO A 3 6.29 33.79 -28.87
C PRO A 3 7.19 34.76 -29.64
N LYS A 4 6.85 35.04 -30.89
CA LYS A 4 7.44 36.13 -31.66
C LYS A 4 7.20 37.42 -30.86
N GLY A 5 8.25 37.90 -30.18
CA GLY A 5 8.16 39.02 -29.27
C GLY A 5 7.63 40.27 -29.98
N SER A 6 6.62 40.90 -29.38
CA SER A 6 6.01 42.18 -29.79
C SER A 6 6.95 43.39 -29.73
N GLY A 7 8.25 43.19 -29.44
CA GLY A 7 9.27 44.24 -29.38
C GLY A 7 9.91 44.61 -30.72
N THR A 8 9.61 43.91 -31.82
CA THR A 8 10.27 44.15 -33.12
C THR A 8 9.64 45.23 -33.98
N HIS A 9 8.47 45.76 -33.62
CA HIS A 9 7.87 46.90 -34.33
C HIS A 9 8.72 48.20 -34.27
N ALA A 10 9.71 48.25 -33.38
CA ALA A 10 10.61 49.40 -33.23
C ALA A 10 11.80 49.45 -34.19
N TYR A 11 12.11 48.37 -34.93
CA TYR A 11 13.37 48.29 -35.71
C TYR A 11 13.22 48.51 -37.22
N ALA A 12 12.03 48.41 -37.81
CA ALA A 12 11.83 48.71 -39.22
C ALA A 12 11.89 50.24 -39.47
N THR A 13 12.84 50.69 -40.30
CA THR A 13 13.17 52.10 -40.50
C THR A 13 13.37 52.40 -41.99
N HIS A 14 12.95 53.60 -42.44
CA HIS A 14 13.09 54.07 -43.83
C HIS A 14 14.46 54.74 -44.12
N GLY A 15 15.38 54.81 -43.15
CA GLY A 15 16.69 55.43 -43.30
C GLY A 15 17.74 54.46 -43.86
N ALA A 16 18.80 54.99 -44.46
CA ALA A 16 19.97 54.17 -44.80
C ALA A 16 20.63 53.65 -43.52
N HIS A 17 20.65 52.33 -43.36
CA HIS A 17 21.26 51.66 -42.21
C HIS A 17 22.42 50.75 -42.65
N ASP A 18 23.27 50.39 -41.69
CA ASP A 18 24.43 49.53 -41.94
C ASP A 18 24.03 48.03 -42.03
N GLY A 19 24.92 47.21 -42.59
CA GLY A 19 24.67 45.76 -42.76
C GLY A 19 24.35 45.04 -41.44
N LEU A 20 24.91 45.47 -40.31
CA LEU A 20 24.58 44.96 -38.97
C LEU A 20 23.10 45.20 -38.60
N HIS A 21 22.49 46.29 -39.07
CA HIS A 21 21.07 46.54 -38.85
C HIS A 21 20.20 45.47 -39.52
N TYR A 22 20.42 45.24 -40.82
CA TYR A 22 19.66 44.27 -41.60
C TYR A 22 19.93 42.82 -41.17
N GLN A 23 21.17 42.47 -40.81
CA GLN A 23 21.50 41.14 -40.30
C GLN A 23 20.78 40.82 -38.97
N ARG A 24 20.63 41.80 -38.07
CA ARG A 24 19.88 41.59 -36.81
C ARG A 24 18.40 41.36 -37.08
N GLN A 25 17.79 42.14 -37.97
CA GLN A 25 16.40 41.96 -38.39
C GLN A 25 16.17 40.57 -38.99
N HIS A 26 17.04 40.14 -39.90
CA HIS A 26 16.98 38.81 -40.50
C HIS A 26 17.15 37.69 -39.45
N THR A 27 18.07 37.87 -38.49
CA THR A 27 18.32 36.90 -37.42
C THR A 27 17.11 36.75 -36.49
N LEU A 28 16.46 37.85 -36.10
CA LEU A 28 15.28 37.78 -35.23
C LEU A 28 14.08 37.10 -35.91
N ARG A 29 14.04 37.12 -37.25
CA ARG A 29 12.92 36.57 -37.99
C ARG A 29 13.08 35.09 -38.35
N ASN A 30 14.29 34.71 -38.77
CA ASN A 30 14.49 33.45 -39.48
C ASN A 30 15.16 32.35 -38.64
N GLN A 31 15.57 32.66 -37.41
CA GLN A 31 16.17 31.66 -36.54
C GLN A 31 15.11 30.77 -35.90
N THR A 32 15.28 29.46 -36.05
CA THR A 32 14.34 28.43 -35.56
C THR A 32 14.52 28.09 -34.08
N SER A 33 15.63 28.52 -33.47
CA SER A 33 15.86 28.37 -32.03
C SER A 33 16.64 29.56 -31.45
N PRO A 34 16.44 29.92 -30.17
CA PRO A 34 17.21 30.94 -29.48
C PRO A 34 18.67 30.58 -29.34
N ALA A 35 19.01 29.28 -29.29
CA ALA A 35 20.41 28.87 -29.27
C ALA A 35 21.12 29.25 -30.57
N ALA A 36 20.44 29.04 -31.71
CA ALA A 36 20.93 29.49 -33.01
C ALA A 36 20.96 31.03 -33.10
N ALA A 37 19.92 31.72 -32.63
CA ALA A 37 19.90 33.18 -32.57
C ALA A 37 21.02 33.75 -31.69
N ALA A 38 21.23 33.21 -30.48
CA ALA A 38 22.29 33.61 -29.57
C ALA A 38 23.67 33.42 -30.21
N LYS A 39 23.92 32.27 -30.84
CA LYS A 39 25.15 32.01 -31.60
C LYS A 39 25.37 33.06 -32.67
N VAL A 40 24.35 33.36 -33.48
CA VAL A 40 24.46 34.35 -34.57
C VAL A 40 24.69 35.76 -34.02
N PHE A 41 24.02 36.17 -32.94
CA PHE A 41 24.27 37.47 -32.30
C PHE A 41 25.66 37.57 -31.68
N LEU A 42 26.16 36.50 -31.05
CA LEU A 42 27.54 36.44 -30.54
C LEU A 42 28.57 36.53 -31.67
N LEU A 43 28.34 35.86 -32.80
CA LEU A 43 29.17 35.99 -33.99
C LEU A 43 29.11 37.42 -34.56
N GLN A 44 27.92 38.04 -34.60
CA GLN A 44 27.78 39.44 -35.03
C GLN A 44 28.55 40.41 -34.14
N LEU A 45 28.58 40.19 -32.82
CA LEU A 45 29.40 40.99 -31.90
C LEU A 45 30.89 40.92 -32.23
N TRP A 46 31.38 39.74 -32.66
CA TRP A 46 32.77 39.54 -33.04
C TRP A 46 33.10 40.15 -34.41
N TYR A 47 32.34 39.79 -35.46
CA TYR A 47 32.64 40.22 -36.82
C TYR A 47 32.38 41.72 -37.05
N TRP A 48 31.43 42.31 -36.33
CA TRP A 48 31.14 43.75 -36.40
C TRP A 48 31.78 44.54 -35.24
N ARG A 49 32.84 44.02 -34.59
CA ARG A 49 33.47 44.65 -33.42
C ARG A 49 34.04 46.05 -33.69
N HIS A 50 34.36 46.37 -34.94
CA HIS A 50 34.89 47.67 -35.36
C HIS A 50 33.80 48.67 -35.76
N THR A 51 32.53 48.27 -35.75
CA THR A 51 31.38 49.14 -36.07
C THR A 51 30.95 49.94 -34.84
N LYS A 52 30.60 51.22 -35.04
CA LYS A 52 30.20 52.12 -33.96
C LYS A 52 29.05 51.52 -33.14
N ARG A 53 29.26 51.42 -31.82
CA ARG A 53 28.28 50.94 -30.83
C ARG A 53 27.74 49.52 -31.11
N SER A 54 28.46 48.69 -31.86
CA SER A 54 28.06 47.30 -32.19
C SER A 54 27.72 46.47 -30.96
N PHE A 55 28.52 46.59 -29.89
CA PHE A 55 28.30 45.91 -28.61
C PHE A 55 26.92 46.20 -28.01
N TRP A 56 26.58 47.48 -27.81
CA TRP A 56 25.29 47.91 -27.26
C TRP A 56 24.10 47.62 -28.19
N ARG A 57 24.35 47.46 -29.49
CA ARG A 57 23.33 47.19 -30.50
C ARG A 57 22.96 45.71 -30.60
N THR A 58 23.82 44.79 -30.17
CA THR A 58 23.65 43.34 -30.40
C THR A 58 23.64 42.54 -29.09
N LEU A 59 24.36 42.99 -28.05
CA LEU A 59 24.42 42.30 -26.76
C LEU A 59 23.06 42.13 -26.08
N PRO A 60 22.14 43.11 -26.06
CA PRO A 60 20.83 42.91 -25.43
C PRO A 60 20.04 41.74 -26.05
N TRP A 61 20.18 41.53 -27.36
CA TRP A 61 19.53 40.44 -28.08
C TRP A 61 20.18 39.08 -27.81
N ALA A 62 21.51 39.03 -27.75
CA ALA A 62 22.23 37.84 -27.32
C ALA A 62 21.87 37.45 -25.88
N PHE A 63 21.84 38.44 -24.97
CA PHE A 63 21.46 38.25 -23.58
C PHE A 63 20.01 37.77 -23.45
N LEU A 64 19.07 38.37 -24.18
CA LEU A 64 17.67 37.94 -24.18
C LEU A 64 17.52 36.49 -24.65
N ALA A 65 18.24 36.09 -25.70
CA ALA A 65 18.19 34.71 -26.20
C ALA A 65 18.74 33.70 -25.17
N VAL A 66 19.85 34.04 -24.49
CA VAL A 66 20.43 33.21 -23.42
C VAL A 66 19.51 33.18 -22.19
N LEU A 67 18.94 34.31 -21.79
CA LEU A 67 17.99 34.40 -20.70
C LEU A 67 16.76 33.53 -20.98
N TYR A 68 16.24 33.57 -22.21
CA TYR A 68 15.12 32.74 -22.62
C TYR A 68 15.45 31.24 -22.48
N ILE A 69 16.64 30.81 -22.92
CA ILE A 69 17.10 29.42 -22.73
C ILE A 69 17.17 29.08 -21.24
N GLY A 70 17.72 29.97 -20.42
CA GLY A 70 17.81 29.78 -18.96
C GLY A 70 16.45 29.62 -18.30
N VAL A 71 15.48 30.49 -18.64
CA VAL A 71 14.10 30.41 -18.13
C VAL A 71 13.47 29.08 -18.52
N PHE A 72 13.57 28.66 -19.78
CA PHE A 72 12.97 27.39 -20.22
C PHE A 72 13.68 26.15 -19.64
N ALA A 73 14.98 26.21 -19.39
CA ALA A 73 15.70 25.16 -18.68
C ALA A 73 15.21 25.03 -17.23
N VAL A 74 15.02 26.15 -16.53
CA VAL A 74 14.44 26.18 -15.18
C VAL A 74 13.01 25.63 -15.19
N LEU A 75 12.17 26.06 -16.15
CA LEU A 75 10.81 25.55 -16.31
C LEU A 75 10.79 24.03 -16.58
N ALA A 76 11.73 23.50 -17.37
CA ALA A 76 11.85 22.06 -17.62
C ALA A 76 12.21 21.28 -16.34
N ILE A 77 13.09 21.82 -15.50
CA ILE A 77 13.42 21.22 -14.18
C ILE A 77 12.20 21.24 -13.26
N PHE A 78 11.45 22.34 -13.21
CA PHE A 78 10.19 22.38 -12.46
C PHE A 78 9.14 21.42 -13.02
N SER A 79 9.11 21.18 -14.33
CA SER A 79 8.25 20.17 -14.95
C SER A 79 8.56 18.76 -14.46
N SER A 80 9.84 18.41 -14.23
CA SER A 80 10.19 17.11 -13.64
C SER A 80 9.76 16.97 -12.18
N ARG A 81 9.56 18.08 -11.45
CA ARG A 81 9.03 18.10 -10.09
C ARG A 81 7.50 18.02 -10.03
N VAL A 82 6.82 18.06 -11.17
CA VAL A 82 5.37 17.86 -11.24
C VAL A 82 5.00 16.41 -10.97
N SER A 83 5.87 15.46 -11.31
CA SER A 83 5.82 14.09 -10.80
C SER A 83 6.75 13.98 -9.60
N ASP A 84 6.21 13.92 -8.39
CA ASP A 84 7.03 13.62 -7.21
C ASP A 84 7.33 12.11 -7.17
N GLY A 85 8.46 11.75 -6.56
CA GLY A 85 8.89 10.36 -6.43
C GLY A 85 7.81 9.48 -5.79
N ALA A 86 7.75 8.22 -6.21
CA ALA A 86 6.69 7.30 -5.79
C ALA A 86 6.64 7.20 -4.25
N SER A 87 5.53 7.63 -3.64
CA SER A 87 5.28 7.34 -2.23
C SER A 87 4.94 5.86 -2.11
N THR A 88 5.55 5.16 -1.17
CA THR A 88 5.20 3.77 -0.84
C THR A 88 3.91 3.73 -0.01
N SER A 89 3.63 4.78 0.76
CA SER A 89 2.44 4.88 1.60
C SER A 89 1.28 5.52 0.85
N ARG A 90 0.10 4.93 0.99
CA ARG A 90 -1.17 5.42 0.44
C ARG A 90 -2.30 5.25 1.44
N LEU A 91 -3.38 6.02 1.25
CA LEU A 91 -4.62 5.82 1.98
C LEU A 91 -5.56 4.93 1.17
N ILE A 92 -6.27 4.03 1.86
CA ILE A 92 -7.35 3.25 1.25
C ILE A 92 -8.53 4.18 0.95
N LEU A 93 -9.10 4.06 -0.24
CA LEU A 93 -10.39 4.65 -0.58
C LEU A 93 -11.47 3.57 -0.38
N PRO A 94 -12.24 3.60 0.72
CA PRO A 94 -13.26 2.59 1.01
C PRO A 94 -14.44 2.73 0.06
N ARG A 95 -15.05 1.59 -0.32
CA ARG A 95 -16.39 1.54 -0.92
C ARG A 95 -17.45 1.47 0.18
N ASP A 96 -17.26 0.50 1.08
CA ASP A 96 -18.00 0.31 2.32
C ASP A 96 -16.95 0.13 3.44
N CYS A 97 -17.27 0.54 4.66
CA CYS A 97 -16.34 0.45 5.80
C CYS A 97 -17.06 0.02 7.07
N GLY A 98 -16.30 -0.50 8.03
CA GLY A 98 -16.84 -0.97 9.30
C GLY A 98 -16.32 -2.36 9.65
N VAL A 99 -17.09 -3.09 10.43
CA VAL A 99 -16.72 -4.42 10.90
C VAL A 99 -17.43 -5.44 10.02
N TRP A 100 -16.72 -6.46 9.57
CA TRP A 100 -17.36 -7.54 8.84
C TRP A 100 -18.40 -8.22 9.72
N ALA A 101 -19.63 -8.34 9.21
CA ALA A 101 -20.75 -8.95 9.90
C ALA A 101 -21.54 -9.85 8.96
N VAL A 102 -22.08 -10.93 9.54
CA VAL A 102 -23.03 -11.82 8.85
C VAL A 102 -24.44 -11.27 9.04
N SER A 103 -25.27 -11.32 7.99
CA SER A 103 -26.66 -10.88 8.06
C SER A 103 -27.40 -11.52 9.24
N LYS A 104 -28.21 -10.70 9.93
CA LYS A 104 -29.05 -11.14 11.05
C LYS A 104 -30.27 -11.95 10.59
N ASP A 105 -30.58 -11.92 9.29
CA ASP A 105 -31.72 -12.64 8.71
C ASP A 105 -31.44 -14.15 8.54
N LEU A 106 -30.18 -14.56 8.68
CA LEU A 106 -29.76 -15.95 8.60
C LEU A 106 -30.01 -16.71 9.91
N THR A 107 -30.17 -18.02 9.80
CA THR A 107 -30.24 -18.90 10.98
C THR A 107 -28.92 -18.87 11.75
N ASP A 108 -28.95 -19.16 13.06
CA ASP A 108 -27.71 -19.22 13.85
C ASP A 108 -26.71 -20.25 13.33
N PHE A 109 -27.21 -21.34 12.71
CA PHE A 109 -26.36 -22.34 12.06
C PHE A 109 -25.65 -21.78 10.83
N ASP A 110 -26.37 -21.09 9.94
CA ASP A 110 -25.79 -20.48 8.73
C ASP A 110 -24.80 -19.36 9.09
N ARG A 111 -25.11 -18.58 10.14
CA ARG A 111 -24.22 -17.55 10.67
C ARG A 111 -22.93 -18.16 11.21
N LEU A 112 -23.03 -19.26 11.95
CA LEU A 112 -21.87 -20.00 12.45
C LEU A 112 -21.04 -20.56 11.29
N GLN A 113 -21.68 -21.20 10.31
CA GLN A 113 -20.98 -21.74 9.13
C GLN A 113 -20.22 -20.65 8.38
N THR A 114 -20.86 -19.52 8.09
CA THR A 114 -20.25 -18.38 7.38
C THR A 114 -19.07 -17.80 8.17
N SER A 115 -19.20 -17.67 9.49
CA SER A 115 -18.13 -17.21 10.37
C SER A 115 -16.93 -18.17 10.41
N LEU A 116 -17.19 -19.49 10.43
CA LEU A 116 -16.16 -20.51 10.37
C LEU A 116 -15.42 -20.49 9.03
N GLU A 117 -16.12 -20.29 7.92
CA GLU A 117 -15.51 -20.16 6.59
C GLU A 117 -14.59 -18.94 6.49
N LYS A 118 -15.07 -17.76 6.92
CA LYS A 118 -14.24 -16.54 6.99
C LYS A 118 -13.00 -16.75 7.86
N THR A 119 -13.18 -17.30 9.06
CA THR A 119 -12.08 -17.54 10.00
C THR A 119 -11.04 -18.50 9.41
N ALA A 120 -11.48 -19.59 8.77
CA ALA A 120 -10.58 -20.56 8.13
C ALA A 120 -9.78 -19.94 6.99
N TYR A 121 -10.41 -19.09 6.19
CA TYR A 121 -9.73 -18.36 5.11
C TYR A 121 -8.70 -17.37 5.66
N ASP A 122 -9.09 -16.52 6.62
CA ASP A 122 -8.22 -15.50 7.21
C ASP A 122 -6.99 -16.11 7.87
N VAL A 123 -7.20 -17.17 8.68
CA VAL A 123 -6.11 -17.89 9.35
C VAL A 123 -5.21 -18.57 8.32
N THR A 124 -5.77 -19.06 7.20
CA THR A 124 -4.97 -19.63 6.12
C THR A 124 -4.07 -18.61 5.45
N ASN A 125 -4.61 -17.42 5.13
CA ASN A 125 -3.87 -16.32 4.56
C ASN A 125 -2.82 -15.77 5.54
N ALA A 126 -3.21 -15.52 6.78
CA ALA A 126 -2.33 -15.04 7.85
C ALA A 126 -1.16 -16.00 8.12
N ALA A 127 -1.36 -17.31 8.08
CA ALA A 127 -0.28 -18.28 8.22
C ALA A 127 0.73 -18.20 7.06
N GLY A 128 0.28 -17.94 5.82
CA GLY A 128 1.17 -17.72 4.67
C GLY A 128 2.02 -16.46 4.85
N THR A 129 1.38 -15.37 5.28
CA THR A 129 2.05 -14.10 5.60
C THR A 129 3.04 -14.27 6.75
N ALA A 130 2.63 -14.91 7.85
CA ALA A 130 3.49 -15.15 9.01
C ALA A 130 4.75 -15.94 8.63
N ARG A 131 4.58 -17.03 7.87
CA ARG A 131 5.70 -17.85 7.37
C ARG A 131 6.67 -17.06 6.50
N SER A 132 6.17 -16.13 5.69
CA SER A 132 7.00 -15.34 4.79
C SER A 132 7.69 -14.19 5.51
N CYS A 133 6.96 -13.47 6.36
CA CYS A 133 7.38 -12.17 6.91
C CYS A 133 8.10 -12.26 8.26
N TYR A 134 7.81 -13.28 9.07
CA TYR A 134 8.51 -13.52 10.34
C TYR A 134 9.71 -14.47 10.18
N SER A 135 10.04 -14.85 8.93
CA SER A 135 11.28 -15.58 8.64
C SER A 135 12.48 -14.64 8.68
N SER A 136 13.64 -15.16 9.10
CA SER A 136 14.88 -14.37 9.25
C SER A 136 15.40 -13.73 7.94
N ASN A 137 14.84 -14.09 6.78
CA ASN A 137 15.13 -13.54 5.46
C ASN A 137 13.83 -13.17 4.69
N GLY A 138 12.81 -12.64 5.36
CA GLY A 138 11.53 -12.31 4.74
C GLY A 138 11.63 -11.19 3.70
N THR A 139 11.93 -11.53 2.45
CA THR A 139 11.99 -10.60 1.29
C THR A 139 10.73 -10.64 0.43
N SER A 140 9.65 -11.28 0.91
CA SER A 140 8.43 -11.39 0.11
C SER A 140 7.80 -10.02 -0.10
N LEU A 141 7.45 -9.71 -1.35
CA LEU A 141 6.69 -8.51 -1.72
C LEU A 141 5.37 -8.41 -0.94
N SER A 142 4.81 -9.55 -0.51
CA SER A 142 3.57 -9.62 0.28
C SER A 142 3.69 -9.05 1.69
N CYS A 143 4.91 -8.88 2.22
CA CYS A 143 5.12 -8.31 3.55
C CYS A 143 4.99 -6.78 3.56
N ASN A 144 5.09 -6.13 2.40
CA ASN A 144 5.09 -4.68 2.28
C ASN A 144 3.70 -4.10 1.99
N THR A 145 2.62 -4.79 2.36
CA THR A 145 1.24 -4.30 2.23
C THR A 145 0.78 -3.56 3.49
N ALA A 146 1.17 -4.05 4.66
CA ALA A 146 1.01 -3.36 5.93
C ALA A 146 2.09 -2.27 6.12
N PRO A 147 1.86 -1.30 7.02
CA PRO A 147 2.85 -0.25 7.32
C PRO A 147 4.22 -0.81 7.76
N VAL A 148 4.21 -1.95 8.45
CA VAL A 148 5.41 -2.73 8.83
C VAL A 148 5.26 -4.18 8.40
N ALA A 149 6.37 -4.80 8.00
CA ALA A 149 6.40 -6.17 7.52
C ALA A 149 6.00 -7.22 8.58
N MET A 150 6.31 -6.95 9.84
CA MET A 150 5.96 -7.80 10.97
C MET A 150 5.80 -6.95 12.24
N LEU A 151 5.01 -7.45 13.20
CA LEU A 151 4.90 -6.88 14.53
C LEU A 151 5.97 -7.52 15.42
N GLU A 152 6.90 -6.74 15.92
CA GLU A 152 8.04 -7.26 16.68
C GLU A 152 7.61 -7.90 18.01
N THR A 153 8.24 -9.03 18.34
CA THR A 153 8.01 -9.79 19.57
C THR A 153 9.34 -10.09 20.25
N ASP A 154 9.37 -9.93 21.57
CA ASP A 154 10.44 -10.42 22.43
C ASP A 154 10.06 -11.77 23.02
N THR A 155 11.02 -12.67 23.16
CA THR A 155 10.82 -14.00 23.73
C THR A 155 11.69 -14.20 24.96
N SER A 156 11.16 -14.84 25.99
CA SER A 156 11.92 -15.10 27.22
C SER A 156 11.49 -16.39 27.93
N PRO A 157 12.42 -17.13 28.55
CA PRO A 157 12.07 -18.21 29.46
C PRO A 157 11.60 -17.62 30.80
N VAL A 158 10.47 -18.09 31.30
CA VAL A 158 9.85 -17.62 32.55
C VAL A 158 9.48 -18.79 33.47
N LYS A 159 9.16 -18.48 34.73
CA LYS A 159 8.67 -19.50 35.68
C LYS A 159 7.24 -19.90 35.34
N CYS A 160 6.87 -21.14 35.69
CA CYS A 160 5.50 -21.62 35.58
C CYS A 160 4.50 -20.63 36.22
N PRO A 161 3.53 -20.10 35.45
CA PRO A 161 2.50 -19.19 35.98
C PRO A 161 1.32 -19.93 36.62
N PHE A 162 1.28 -21.27 36.52
CA PHE A 162 0.21 -22.12 36.98
C PHE A 162 0.52 -22.74 38.36
N GLY A 163 -0.53 -23.11 39.09
CA GLY A 163 -0.44 -23.69 40.44
C GLY A 163 0.03 -25.14 40.48
N ASN A 164 0.28 -25.64 41.70
CA ASN A 164 0.48 -27.06 42.04
C ASN A 164 1.55 -27.82 41.21
N ASN A 165 2.60 -27.13 40.73
CA ASN A 165 3.67 -27.72 39.91
C ASN A 165 3.14 -28.49 38.69
N ILE A 166 2.03 -28.02 38.10
CA ILE A 166 1.41 -28.68 36.94
C ILE A 166 2.23 -28.54 35.65
N CYS A 167 3.09 -27.52 35.57
CA CYS A 167 4.02 -27.36 34.46
C CYS A 167 5.12 -28.43 34.47
N PHE A 168 5.40 -29.00 33.30
CA PHE A 168 6.55 -29.85 33.08
C PHE A 168 7.86 -29.08 33.39
N ASP A 169 8.71 -29.64 34.23
CA ASP A 169 9.97 -29.03 34.74
C ASP A 169 9.83 -27.63 35.37
N GLY A 170 8.62 -27.17 35.69
CA GLY A 170 8.38 -25.83 36.25
C GLY A 170 8.73 -24.66 35.33
N LYS A 171 8.91 -24.91 34.03
CA LYS A 171 9.31 -23.90 33.03
C LYS A 171 8.13 -23.45 32.17
N ALA A 172 8.20 -22.21 31.72
CA ALA A 172 7.27 -21.61 30.78
C ALA A 172 8.03 -20.72 29.78
N PHE A 173 7.38 -20.38 28.68
CA PHE A 173 7.91 -19.57 27.61
C PHE A 173 6.97 -18.39 27.38
N GLU A 174 7.54 -17.19 27.44
CA GLU A 174 6.83 -15.94 27.20
C GLU A 174 7.13 -15.43 25.79
N VAL A 175 6.09 -15.01 25.09
CA VAL A 175 6.15 -14.20 23.88
C VAL A 175 5.39 -12.92 24.14
N LYS A 176 6.08 -11.78 24.07
CA LYS A 176 5.49 -10.47 24.34
C LYS A 176 5.73 -9.54 23.16
N THR A 177 4.70 -8.84 22.71
CA THR A 177 4.87 -7.83 21.65
C THR A 177 5.64 -6.62 22.20
N LYS A 178 6.45 -6.01 21.35
CA LYS A 178 6.81 -4.60 21.58
C LYS A 178 5.57 -3.74 21.38
N GLY A 179 5.55 -2.55 21.96
CA GLY A 179 4.38 -1.67 21.91
C GLY A 179 3.89 -1.43 20.48
N ILE A 180 2.67 -1.89 20.17
CA ILE A 180 2.09 -1.79 18.84
C ILE A 180 1.38 -0.45 18.71
N ASP A 181 2.02 0.52 18.05
CA ASP A 181 1.40 1.81 17.75
C ASP A 181 0.32 1.68 16.68
N SER A 182 -0.88 2.20 16.98
CA SER A 182 -2.04 2.12 16.10
C SER A 182 -1.81 2.74 14.73
N ARG A 183 -0.94 3.75 14.61
CA ARG A 183 -0.60 4.39 13.34
C ARG A 183 0.63 3.77 12.70
N ALA A 184 1.75 3.71 13.41
CA ALA A 184 3.03 3.32 12.82
C ALA A 184 3.06 1.84 12.42
N HIS A 185 2.39 0.97 13.18
CA HIS A 185 2.42 -0.47 12.94
C HIS A 185 1.12 -1.00 12.30
N LEU A 186 -0.04 -0.47 12.70
CA LEU A 186 -1.35 -0.93 12.20
C LEU A 186 -1.97 -0.02 11.11
N GLY A 187 -1.43 1.18 10.91
CA GLY A 187 -1.81 2.05 9.79
C GLY A 187 -3.08 2.86 10.01
N ILE A 188 -3.62 2.92 11.24
CA ILE A 188 -4.74 3.80 11.55
C ILE A 188 -4.22 5.24 11.57
N ASN A 189 -4.49 6.01 10.50
CA ASN A 189 -3.97 7.35 10.27
C ASN A 189 -4.62 8.39 11.20
N ALA A 190 -4.24 8.36 12.47
CA ALA A 190 -4.69 9.31 13.48
C ALA A 190 -3.63 10.39 13.77
N ARG A 191 -4.05 11.53 14.33
CA ARG A 191 -3.10 12.53 14.85
C ARG A 191 -2.32 11.94 16.01
N SER A 192 -1.16 12.51 16.33
CA SER A 192 -0.30 11.97 17.40
C SER A 192 -1.01 11.82 18.75
N ALA A 193 -1.94 12.74 19.05
CA ALA A 193 -2.76 12.76 20.27
C ALA A 193 -3.93 11.75 20.29
N GLU A 194 -4.24 11.13 19.16
CA GLU A 194 -5.39 10.24 18.98
C GLU A 194 -4.97 8.77 18.83
N ARG A 195 -3.66 8.50 18.87
CA ARG A 195 -3.09 7.14 18.79
C ARG A 195 -3.22 6.40 20.11
N VAL A 196 -3.16 5.08 20.02
CA VAL A 196 -3.06 4.16 21.16
C VAL A 196 -1.91 3.17 20.94
N ILE A 197 -1.33 2.69 22.03
CA ILE A 197 -0.37 1.58 22.00
C ILE A 197 -1.09 0.33 22.49
N TYR A 198 -1.00 -0.75 21.73
CA TYR A 198 -1.54 -2.06 22.06
C TYR A 198 -0.39 -3.01 22.42
N ASP A 199 -0.53 -3.72 23.54
CA ASP A 199 0.39 -4.78 23.94
C ASP A 199 -0.35 -6.12 24.04
N ARG A 200 0.32 -7.19 23.64
CA ARG A 200 -0.13 -8.58 23.80
C ARG A 200 0.98 -9.40 24.45
N GLN A 201 0.62 -10.21 25.44
CA GLN A 201 1.51 -11.13 26.12
C GLN A 201 0.91 -12.53 26.11
N THR A 202 1.71 -13.52 25.72
CA THR A 202 1.35 -14.93 25.77
C THR A 202 2.40 -15.67 26.60
N VAL A 203 1.97 -16.40 27.63
CA VAL A 203 2.85 -17.27 28.43
C VAL A 203 2.33 -18.70 28.33
N CYS A 204 3.15 -19.62 27.84
CA CYS A 204 2.78 -21.02 27.66
C CYS A 204 3.71 -21.96 28.43
N ALA A 205 3.18 -23.08 28.91
CA ALA A 205 3.93 -24.13 29.58
C ALA A 205 3.40 -25.52 29.19
N PRO A 206 4.29 -26.47 28.79
CA PRO A 206 3.92 -27.87 28.69
C PRO A 206 3.49 -28.39 30.07
N LEU A 207 2.49 -29.27 30.12
CA LEU A 207 1.94 -29.81 31.37
C LEU A 207 2.35 -31.25 31.62
N VAL A 208 2.36 -31.65 32.89
CA VAL A 208 2.50 -33.04 33.30
C VAL A 208 1.17 -33.79 33.11
N THR A 209 1.23 -35.00 32.56
CA THR A 209 0.04 -35.86 32.36
C THR A 209 -0.18 -36.86 33.50
N LYS A 210 0.87 -37.18 34.25
CA LYS A 210 0.80 -38.10 35.40
C LYS A 210 -0.10 -37.50 36.48
N GLY A 211 -1.11 -38.26 36.92
CA GLY A 211 -2.11 -37.81 37.88
C GLY A 211 -3.30 -37.05 37.25
N TYR A 212 -3.22 -36.70 35.96
CA TYR A 212 -4.30 -36.03 35.23
C TYR A 212 -4.88 -36.89 34.10
N GLY A 213 -4.22 -37.98 33.70
CA GLY A 213 -4.73 -38.96 32.74
C GLY A 213 -5.28 -40.22 33.42
N LYS A 214 -6.44 -40.69 32.98
CA LYS A 214 -7.09 -41.94 33.42
C LYS A 214 -7.37 -42.83 32.22
N VAL A 215 -6.86 -44.07 32.26
CA VAL A 215 -7.20 -45.08 31.24
C VAL A 215 -8.62 -45.57 31.49
N VAL A 216 -9.43 -45.60 30.44
CA VAL A 216 -10.77 -46.17 30.44
C VAL A 216 -10.78 -47.39 29.55
N ASN A 217 -11.32 -48.47 30.10
CA ASN A 217 -11.43 -49.75 29.42
C ASN A 217 -12.81 -49.90 28.79
N ASP A 218 -12.88 -50.66 27.69
CA ASP A 218 -14.13 -51.06 27.06
C ASP A 218 -14.89 -52.12 27.89
N SER A 219 -16.01 -52.61 27.35
CA SER A 219 -16.84 -53.65 27.98
C SER A 219 -16.11 -54.99 28.19
N GLU A 220 -15.03 -55.23 27.46
CA GLU A 220 -14.21 -56.45 27.54
C GLU A 220 -13.01 -56.27 28.49
N GLY A 221 -12.83 -55.08 29.07
CA GLY A 221 -11.74 -54.74 29.97
C GLY A 221 -10.44 -54.38 29.27
N VAL A 222 -10.47 -54.17 27.94
CA VAL A 222 -9.32 -53.72 27.14
C VAL A 222 -9.23 -52.21 27.20
N ALA A 223 -8.02 -51.66 27.33
CA ALA A 223 -7.80 -50.22 27.34
C ALA A 223 -8.28 -49.62 26.00
N GLU A 224 -9.30 -48.77 26.04
CA GLU A 224 -9.94 -48.18 24.87
C GLU A 224 -9.46 -46.74 24.65
N ARG A 225 -9.42 -45.96 25.72
CA ARG A 225 -9.10 -44.53 25.67
C ARG A 225 -8.42 -44.03 26.93
N VAL A 226 -7.83 -42.83 26.83
CA VAL A 226 -7.27 -42.09 27.96
C VAL A 226 -8.04 -40.78 28.11
N GLU A 227 -8.67 -40.58 29.27
CA GLU A 227 -9.36 -39.36 29.63
C GLU A 227 -8.41 -38.42 30.40
N TYR A 228 -8.30 -37.17 29.98
CA TYR A 228 -7.45 -36.13 30.59
C TYR A 228 -8.31 -35.12 31.35
N HIS A 229 -8.02 -34.94 32.65
CA HIS A 229 -8.82 -34.17 33.60
C HIS A 229 -8.14 -32.84 33.97
N TYR A 230 -8.15 -31.87 33.05
CA TYR A 230 -7.65 -30.50 33.27
C TYR A 230 -8.77 -29.47 33.49
N GLY A 231 -10.00 -29.92 33.70
CA GLY A 231 -11.19 -29.10 33.80
C GLY A 231 -12.41 -29.85 33.25
N TYR A 232 -13.54 -29.15 33.18
CA TYR A 232 -14.80 -29.73 32.71
C TYR A 232 -15.44 -28.84 31.65
N GLN A 233 -16.26 -29.46 30.80
CA GLN A 233 -17.05 -28.75 29.78
C GLN A 233 -18.45 -28.51 30.34
N PRO A 234 -18.90 -27.24 30.50
CA PRO A 234 -20.20 -26.93 31.10
C PRO A 234 -21.39 -27.17 30.15
N PHE A 235 -21.28 -28.05 29.15
CA PHE A 235 -22.33 -28.18 28.13
C PHE A 235 -23.55 -28.96 28.64
N ASP A 236 -24.68 -28.25 28.71
CA ASP A 236 -26.06 -28.70 28.94
C ASP A 236 -26.38 -29.15 30.38
N GLU A 237 -27.02 -28.28 31.17
CA GLU A 237 -27.52 -28.59 32.54
C GLU A 237 -28.45 -29.81 32.57
N SER A 238 -28.98 -30.24 31.41
CA SER A 238 -29.82 -31.43 31.27
C SER A 238 -29.06 -32.74 30.97
N LYS A 239 -27.74 -32.69 30.76
CA LYS A 239 -26.89 -33.86 30.49
C LYS A 239 -25.75 -33.93 31.51
N ASN A 240 -25.33 -35.15 31.84
CA ASN A 240 -24.23 -35.40 32.78
C ASN A 240 -23.00 -34.54 32.40
N ILE A 241 -22.57 -33.67 33.32
CA ILE A 241 -21.36 -32.86 33.18
C ILE A 241 -20.19 -33.81 32.88
N SER A 242 -19.50 -33.61 31.76
CA SER A 242 -18.28 -34.39 31.46
C SER A 242 -17.24 -34.09 32.53
N THR A 243 -16.71 -35.14 33.16
CA THR A 243 -15.70 -35.02 34.22
C THR A 243 -14.27 -34.91 33.68
N TYR A 244 -14.08 -35.07 32.36
CA TYR A 244 -12.81 -34.95 31.68
C TYR A 244 -12.84 -33.77 30.69
N THR A 245 -11.66 -33.22 30.38
CA THR A 245 -11.47 -32.14 29.41
C THR A 245 -11.32 -32.66 27.99
N TYR A 246 -10.57 -33.75 27.84
CA TYR A 246 -10.22 -34.33 26.56
C TYR A 246 -10.09 -35.84 26.66
N ASP A 247 -10.47 -36.58 25.64
CA ASP A 247 -10.30 -38.01 25.54
C ASP A 247 -9.49 -38.39 24.30
N TYR A 248 -8.57 -39.34 24.48
CA TYR A 248 -7.73 -39.87 23.42
C TYR A 248 -8.02 -41.34 23.19
N LEU A 249 -8.51 -41.68 21.99
CA LEU A 249 -8.75 -43.07 21.58
C LEU A 249 -7.42 -43.77 21.29
N LEU A 250 -7.14 -44.87 21.99
CA LEU A 250 -5.85 -45.59 21.87
C LEU A 250 -5.62 -46.20 20.50
N LEU A 251 -6.69 -46.49 19.74
CA LEU A 251 -6.58 -46.98 18.36
C LEU A 251 -5.82 -45.99 17.44
N ARG A 252 -5.85 -44.68 17.74
CA ARG A 252 -5.18 -43.64 16.93
C ARG A 252 -3.67 -43.77 16.95
N TRP A 253 -3.10 -44.41 17.98
CA TRP A 253 -1.66 -44.66 18.10
C TRP A 253 -1.10 -45.44 16.91
N ASN A 254 -1.90 -46.33 16.32
CA ASN A 254 -1.51 -47.18 15.19
C ASN A 254 -2.37 -46.98 13.93
N ALA A 255 -3.10 -45.86 13.84
CA ALA A 255 -4.04 -45.58 12.75
C ALA A 255 -3.40 -44.91 11.50
N ASN A 256 -2.07 -44.77 11.45
CA ASN A 256 -1.34 -44.03 10.41
C ASN A 256 -1.78 -42.56 10.29
N ILE A 257 -2.07 -41.94 11.44
CA ILE A 257 -2.45 -40.52 11.55
C ILE A 257 -1.25 -39.73 12.05
N THR A 258 -1.04 -38.54 11.49
CA THR A 258 -0.01 -37.58 11.93
C THR A 258 -0.44 -36.83 13.19
N TYR A 259 0.26 -35.75 13.56
CA TYR A 259 -0.14 -34.95 14.71
C TYR A 259 -1.55 -34.38 14.50
N HIS A 260 -2.31 -34.37 15.59
CA HIS A 260 -3.57 -33.68 15.68
C HIS A 260 -3.53 -32.75 16.89
N VAL A 261 -4.13 -31.58 16.75
CA VAL A 261 -4.13 -30.57 17.82
C VAL A 261 -5.57 -30.20 18.14
N ASN A 262 -5.92 -30.25 19.41
CA ASN A 262 -7.18 -29.73 19.90
C ASN A 262 -6.90 -28.60 20.90
N ILE A 263 -7.80 -27.61 20.95
CA ILE A 263 -7.66 -26.46 21.85
C ILE A 263 -8.99 -26.17 22.53
N TRP A 264 -8.92 -25.91 23.83
CA TRP A 264 -10.02 -25.33 24.61
C TRP A 264 -9.60 -23.99 25.18
N GLU A 265 -10.60 -23.16 25.45
CA GLU A 265 -10.42 -21.81 25.93
C GLU A 265 -11.41 -21.53 27.07
N ASP A 266 -10.88 -20.97 28.14
CA ASP A 266 -11.62 -20.31 29.19
C ASP A 266 -11.54 -18.80 28.96
N ARG A 267 -12.72 -18.19 28.80
CA ARG A 267 -12.89 -16.79 28.42
C ARG A 267 -13.27 -15.99 29.64
N VAL A 268 -12.42 -15.05 30.04
CA VAL A 268 -12.78 -14.14 31.13
C VAL A 268 -13.89 -13.21 30.64
N ALA A 269 -14.99 -13.12 31.40
CA ALA A 269 -16.21 -12.37 31.04
C ALA A 269 -16.91 -12.83 29.72
N GLY A 270 -16.61 -14.03 29.22
CA GLY A 270 -17.22 -14.61 28.02
C GLY A 270 -18.06 -15.86 28.31
N LYS A 271 -18.68 -16.43 27.26
CA LYS A 271 -19.32 -17.75 27.36
C LYS A 271 -18.24 -18.82 27.58
N THR A 272 -18.18 -19.38 28.78
CA THR A 272 -17.24 -20.45 29.13
C THR A 272 -17.58 -21.74 28.37
N LEU A 273 -16.68 -22.19 27.50
CA LEU A 273 -16.79 -23.48 26.78
C LEU A 273 -16.06 -24.61 27.50
N TRP A 274 -15.10 -24.25 28.35
CA TRP A 274 -14.33 -25.14 29.21
C TRP A 274 -13.96 -24.36 30.47
N LYS A 275 -14.13 -24.98 31.65
CA LYS A 275 -13.71 -24.41 32.91
C LYS A 275 -12.47 -25.14 33.44
N PRO A 276 -11.34 -24.45 33.65
CA PRO A 276 -10.10 -25.07 34.11
C PRO A 276 -10.22 -25.60 35.54
N ILE A 277 -9.39 -26.58 35.87
CA ILE A 277 -9.10 -26.91 37.27
C ILE A 277 -8.42 -25.72 37.97
N GLU A 278 -8.55 -25.65 39.29
CA GLU A 278 -7.98 -24.56 40.10
C GLU A 278 -6.51 -24.22 39.78
N PRO A 279 -5.58 -25.19 39.57
CA PRO A 279 -4.20 -24.88 39.20
C PRO A 279 -4.02 -24.12 37.89
N LEU A 280 -4.97 -24.24 36.96
CA LEU A 280 -4.95 -23.57 35.66
C LEU A 280 -5.82 -22.30 35.64
N SER A 281 -6.53 -22.00 36.72
CA SER A 281 -7.36 -20.80 36.84
C SER A 281 -6.47 -19.59 37.14
N VAL A 282 -6.42 -18.61 36.23
CA VAL A 282 -5.59 -17.41 36.37
C VAL A 282 -6.44 -16.15 36.22
N GLU A 283 -6.14 -15.13 37.03
CA GLU A 283 -6.83 -13.83 36.97
C GLU A 283 -6.27 -12.92 35.85
N GLY A 284 -7.16 -12.14 35.22
CA GLY A 284 -6.82 -11.09 34.26
C GLY A 284 -6.16 -11.58 32.98
N GLY A 285 -6.69 -12.65 32.37
CA GLY A 285 -6.22 -13.20 31.09
C GLY A 285 -7.00 -14.43 30.66
N ASP A 286 -7.09 -14.66 29.35
CA ASP A 286 -7.75 -15.86 28.82
C ASP A 286 -6.81 -17.07 28.94
N THR A 287 -7.35 -18.21 29.39
CA THR A 287 -6.58 -19.44 29.57
C THR A 287 -6.91 -20.43 28.47
N PHE A 288 -5.89 -21.00 27.84
CA PHE A 288 -6.02 -21.99 26.79
C PHE A 288 -5.36 -23.29 27.22
N ILE A 289 -5.96 -24.42 26.86
CA ILE A 289 -5.31 -25.73 26.93
C ILE A 289 -5.28 -26.37 25.55
N ILE A 290 -4.10 -26.79 25.14
CA ILE A 290 -3.80 -27.34 23.82
C ILE A 290 -3.36 -28.77 24.00
N PHE A 291 -4.02 -29.71 23.33
CA PHE A 291 -3.70 -31.13 23.34
C PHE A 291 -3.02 -31.51 22.02
N VAL A 292 -1.73 -31.82 22.06
CA VAL A 292 -0.98 -32.30 20.90
C VAL A 292 -0.93 -33.84 20.92
N GLU A 293 -1.73 -34.47 20.06
CA GLU A 293 -1.74 -35.91 19.87
C GLU A 293 -0.53 -36.36 19.08
N GLN A 294 0.22 -37.33 19.61
CA GLN A 294 1.43 -37.84 18.96
C GLN A 294 1.13 -38.92 17.91
N ASN A 295 -0.02 -39.61 18.02
CA ASN A 295 -0.54 -40.59 17.06
C ASN A 295 0.51 -41.59 16.54
N SER A 296 0.57 -41.84 15.23
CA SER A 296 1.38 -42.91 14.63
C SER A 296 2.77 -42.48 14.20
N ILE A 297 3.30 -41.41 14.80
CA ILE A 297 4.52 -40.77 14.31
C ILE A 297 5.75 -41.58 14.67
N ILE A 298 6.66 -41.67 13.71
CA ILE A 298 7.94 -42.37 13.82
C ILE A 298 9.05 -41.35 13.68
N HIS A 299 9.86 -41.19 14.72
CA HIS A 299 10.96 -40.26 14.78
C HIS A 299 12.27 -40.92 14.33
N TRP A 300 13.00 -40.24 13.44
CA TRP A 300 14.33 -40.70 12.99
C TRP A 300 15.43 -40.59 14.06
N LYS A 301 15.23 -39.75 15.07
CA LYS A 301 16.17 -39.52 16.17
C LYS A 301 15.41 -39.27 17.46
N GLN A 302 16.06 -39.55 18.58
CA GLN A 302 15.56 -39.15 19.88
C GLN A 302 15.37 -37.64 19.96
N ASN A 303 14.37 -37.22 20.73
CA ASN A 303 14.05 -35.82 20.99
C ASN A 303 13.77 -35.61 22.47
N LYS A 304 14.37 -34.57 23.07
CA LYS A 304 14.17 -34.22 24.49
C LYS A 304 13.14 -33.13 24.73
N ASP A 305 12.51 -32.65 23.66
CA ASP A 305 11.44 -31.67 23.74
C ASP A 305 10.31 -32.16 24.69
N PRO A 306 9.80 -31.32 25.62
CA PRO A 306 8.74 -31.70 26.55
C PRO A 306 7.42 -32.16 25.91
N VAL A 307 7.13 -31.71 24.69
CA VAL A 307 5.89 -31.96 23.94
C VAL A 307 6.10 -33.02 22.86
N PHE A 308 7.19 -32.90 22.11
CA PHE A 308 7.55 -33.79 20.99
C PHE A 308 8.59 -34.84 21.37
N GLY A 309 8.74 -35.11 22.67
CA GLY A 309 9.70 -36.05 23.22
C GLY A 309 9.47 -37.46 22.69
N ALA A 310 10.54 -38.06 22.17
CA ALA A 310 10.49 -39.37 21.55
C ALA A 310 11.74 -40.16 21.90
N ASN A 311 11.69 -40.91 23.00
CA ASN A 311 12.83 -41.64 23.55
C ASN A 311 12.59 -43.16 23.57
N GLN A 312 11.37 -43.61 23.27
CA GLN A 312 11.03 -45.03 23.22
C GLN A 312 11.48 -45.63 21.88
N PRO A 313 12.41 -46.60 21.85
CA PRO A 313 12.79 -47.26 20.61
C PRO A 313 11.59 -48.02 20.03
N ASN A 314 11.46 -48.00 18.71
CA ASN A 314 10.41 -48.74 18.02
C ASN A 314 10.80 -50.22 17.94
N ASP A 315 9.90 -51.10 18.41
CA ASP A 315 10.14 -52.54 18.57
C ASP A 315 10.57 -53.25 17.28
N ALA A 316 10.18 -52.71 16.11
CA ALA A 316 10.46 -53.31 14.81
C ALA A 316 11.94 -53.26 14.40
N ASP A 317 12.62 -52.14 14.66
CA ASP A 317 13.95 -51.88 14.06
C ASP A 317 14.99 -51.30 15.03
N ASN A 318 14.62 -50.89 16.25
CA ASN A 318 15.50 -50.22 17.26
C ASN A 318 16.26 -48.96 16.77
N THR A 319 16.13 -48.57 15.51
CA THR A 319 16.77 -47.39 14.90
C THR A 319 15.87 -46.16 14.86
N THR A 320 14.58 -46.34 15.13
CA THR A 320 13.57 -45.29 15.12
C THR A 320 12.91 -45.18 16.49
N PHE A 321 12.29 -44.05 16.77
CA PHE A 321 11.74 -43.73 18.09
C PHE A 321 10.26 -43.36 18.00
N ARG A 322 9.51 -43.70 19.05
CA ARG A 322 8.12 -43.33 19.27
C ARG A 322 8.04 -42.26 20.36
N ALA A 323 6.94 -41.52 20.35
CA ALA A 323 6.70 -40.49 21.33
C ALA A 323 6.57 -41.06 22.75
N ASP A 324 6.96 -40.27 23.76
CA ASP A 324 6.98 -40.69 25.16
C ASP A 324 5.57 -40.79 25.79
N ARG A 325 4.56 -40.20 25.13
CA ARG A 325 3.19 -40.09 25.63
C ARG A 325 2.19 -40.04 24.47
N TYR A 326 0.94 -40.43 24.73
CA TYR A 326 -0.15 -40.36 23.74
C TYR A 326 -0.50 -38.92 23.35
N VAL A 327 -0.66 -38.06 24.36
CA VAL A 327 -1.00 -36.64 24.21
C VAL A 327 -0.08 -35.80 25.07
N ALA A 328 0.38 -34.69 24.52
CA ALA A 328 1.18 -33.68 25.20
C ALA A 328 0.37 -32.39 25.38
N PRO A 329 -0.14 -32.11 26.59
CA PRO A 329 -0.88 -30.88 26.87
C PRO A 329 0.05 -29.68 27.06
N ILE A 330 -0.37 -28.51 26.59
CA ILE A 330 0.25 -27.20 26.82
C ILE A 330 -0.83 -26.27 27.35
N ALA A 331 -0.59 -25.57 28.45
CA ALA A 331 -1.46 -24.48 28.87
C ALA A 331 -0.83 -23.13 28.53
N CYS A 332 -1.66 -22.18 28.10
CA CYS A 332 -1.24 -20.83 27.77
C CYS A 332 -2.16 -19.81 28.44
N ILE A 333 -1.61 -18.65 28.80
CA ILE A 333 -2.35 -17.47 29.23
C ILE A 333 -2.10 -16.38 28.19
N GLN A 334 -3.16 -15.75 27.69
CA GLN A 334 -3.04 -14.60 26.80
C GLN A 334 -3.66 -13.36 27.45
N LYS A 335 -2.88 -12.28 27.51
CA LYS A 335 -3.26 -11.00 28.11
C LYS A 335 -3.08 -9.85 27.14
N TYR A 336 -3.91 -8.84 27.31
CA TYR A 336 -3.96 -7.65 26.47
C TYR A 336 -3.91 -6.39 27.31
N ARG A 337 -3.33 -5.34 26.76
CA ARG A 337 -3.24 -4.04 27.42
C ARG A 337 -3.24 -2.92 26.39
N PHE A 338 -3.88 -1.80 26.74
CA PHE A 338 -3.86 -0.59 25.93
C PHE A 338 -3.28 0.57 26.73
N CYS A 339 -2.42 1.36 26.09
CA CYS A 339 -1.77 2.51 26.70
C CYS A 339 -2.03 3.79 25.90
N ASN A 340 -2.16 4.89 26.64
CA ASN A 340 -2.25 6.23 26.09
C ASN A 340 -0.85 6.83 25.96
N PRO A 341 -0.34 7.03 24.73
CA PRO A 341 1.01 7.55 24.51
C PRO A 341 1.18 9.02 24.95
N ASN A 342 0.09 9.75 25.21
CA ASN A 342 0.16 11.17 25.58
C ASN A 342 0.51 11.38 27.06
N ASN A 343 0.15 10.42 27.92
CA ASN A 343 0.35 10.50 29.37
C ASN A 343 1.06 9.27 29.94
N ASN A 344 1.40 8.28 29.10
CA ASN A 344 2.02 7.00 29.46
C ASN A 344 1.21 6.16 30.47
N GLN A 345 -0.11 6.37 30.53
CA GLN A 345 -0.99 5.57 31.37
C GLN A 345 -1.52 4.37 30.59
N CYS A 346 -1.55 3.21 31.22
CA CYS A 346 -2.01 1.96 30.62
C CYS A 346 -3.16 1.36 31.41
N SER A 347 -4.01 0.61 30.73
CA SER A 347 -4.93 -0.29 31.39
C SER A 347 -4.15 -1.37 32.16
N PRO A 348 -4.75 -2.01 33.17
CA PRO A 348 -4.32 -3.34 33.61
C PRO A 348 -4.25 -4.33 32.43
N TRP A 349 -3.49 -5.41 32.63
CA TRP A 349 -3.51 -6.56 31.74
C TRP A 349 -4.79 -7.35 31.95
N ASP A 350 -5.47 -7.71 30.86
CA ASP A 350 -6.76 -8.39 30.93
C ASP A 350 -7.02 -9.38 29.78
N GLY A 351 -8.10 -10.15 29.87
CA GLY A 351 -8.60 -11.04 28.82
C GLY A 351 -9.26 -10.28 27.66
N ARG A 352 -9.45 -10.95 26.51
CA ARG A 352 -9.84 -10.30 25.24
C ARG A 352 -11.23 -9.66 25.27
N TYR A 353 -12.14 -10.17 26.09
CA TYR A 353 -13.49 -9.62 26.24
C TYR A 353 -13.54 -8.54 27.33
N GLN A 354 -12.91 -8.80 28.49
CA GLN A 354 -12.91 -7.89 29.63
C GLN A 354 -12.14 -6.59 29.38
N ILE A 355 -11.12 -6.61 28.53
CA ILE A 355 -10.30 -5.42 28.23
C ILE A 355 -11.12 -4.21 27.76
N LEU A 356 -12.26 -4.44 27.10
CA LEU A 356 -13.15 -3.36 26.65
C LEU A 356 -13.76 -2.58 27.82
N GLU A 357 -14.18 -3.29 28.86
CA GLU A 357 -14.73 -2.70 30.08
C GLU A 357 -13.60 -2.05 30.89
N THR A 358 -12.47 -2.76 31.05
CA THR A 358 -11.30 -2.27 31.78
C THR A 358 -10.73 -0.96 31.19
N MET A 359 -10.77 -0.80 29.86
CA MET A 359 -10.38 0.47 29.21
C MET A 359 -11.34 1.63 29.49
N LYS A 360 -12.63 1.35 29.72
CA LYS A 360 -13.66 2.36 30.04
C LYS A 360 -13.64 2.72 31.53
N GLU A 361 -13.40 1.74 32.40
CA GLU A 361 -13.56 1.87 33.85
C GLU A 361 -12.39 2.54 34.57
N GLY A 362 -11.19 2.61 33.99
CA GLY A 362 -10.19 3.53 34.53
C GLY A 362 -8.74 3.40 34.08
N GLY A 363 -7.99 4.46 34.38
CA GLY A 363 -6.53 4.49 34.37
C GLY A 363 -5.89 5.06 33.11
N THR A 364 -6.49 4.93 31.92
CA THR A 364 -5.87 5.32 30.63
C THR A 364 -6.12 6.78 30.23
N ASN A 365 -7.23 7.37 30.68
CA ASN A 365 -7.71 8.71 30.31
C ASN A 365 -7.72 8.92 28.78
N PHE A 366 -8.34 7.99 28.05
CA PHE A 366 -8.48 8.08 26.60
C PHE A 366 -9.46 9.18 26.17
N ASN A 367 -9.12 9.91 25.11
CA ASN A 367 -10.08 10.75 24.41
C ASN A 367 -11.00 9.92 23.50
N ALA A 368 -12.06 10.52 22.97
CA ALA A 368 -13.06 9.83 22.14
C ALA A 368 -12.44 9.12 20.91
N ALA A 369 -11.48 9.75 20.23
CA ALA A 369 -10.81 9.13 19.07
C ALA A 369 -9.90 7.96 19.48
N GLN A 370 -9.26 8.03 20.64
CA GLN A 370 -8.49 6.92 21.21
C GLN A 370 -9.39 5.75 21.58
N ILE A 371 -10.57 6.01 22.17
CA ILE A 371 -11.58 4.97 22.45
C ILE A 371 -12.03 4.32 21.15
N ALA A 372 -12.36 5.10 20.12
CA ALA A 372 -12.76 4.56 18.83
C ALA A 372 -11.66 3.68 18.20
N THR A 373 -10.40 4.16 18.24
CA THR A 373 -9.23 3.43 17.74
C THR A 373 -8.99 2.14 18.51
N ALA A 374 -9.06 2.19 19.84
CA ALA A 374 -8.91 1.02 20.70
C ALA A 374 -10.02 0.00 20.44
N ASN A 375 -11.27 0.43 20.29
CA ASN A 375 -12.41 -0.44 19.98
C ASN A 375 -12.23 -1.16 18.63
N ARG A 376 -11.73 -0.46 17.61
CA ARG A 376 -11.40 -1.09 16.31
C ARG A 376 -10.34 -2.19 16.46
N ILE A 377 -9.28 -1.93 17.23
CA ILE A 377 -8.25 -2.95 17.52
C ILE A 377 -8.84 -4.08 18.37
N VAL A 378 -9.76 -3.75 19.29
CA VAL A 378 -10.48 -4.75 20.10
C VAL A 378 -11.29 -5.69 19.20
N LEU A 379 -12.07 -5.18 18.25
CA LEU A 379 -12.82 -6.08 17.37
C LEU A 379 -11.91 -6.93 16.48
N ALA A 380 -10.79 -6.37 16.02
CA ALA A 380 -9.80 -7.14 15.27
C ALA A 380 -9.16 -8.24 16.12
N HIS A 381 -8.73 -7.95 17.36
CA HIS A 381 -8.00 -8.95 18.14
C HIS A 381 -8.89 -10.11 18.65
N LEU A 382 -10.21 -9.90 18.77
CA LEU A 382 -11.16 -10.96 19.15
C LEU A 382 -11.11 -12.17 18.20
N GLY A 383 -10.76 -11.97 16.92
CA GLY A 383 -10.61 -13.07 15.94
C GLY A 383 -9.17 -13.57 15.74
N THR A 384 -8.22 -13.18 16.59
CA THR A 384 -6.78 -13.43 16.36
C THR A 384 -6.05 -14.01 17.58
N SER A 385 -6.79 -14.68 18.47
CA SER A 385 -6.22 -15.32 19.66
C SER A 385 -5.53 -16.64 19.27
N LEU A 386 -4.96 -17.32 20.27
CA LEU A 386 -4.45 -18.69 20.08
C LEU A 386 -5.54 -19.66 19.63
N TYR A 387 -6.79 -19.46 20.07
CA TYR A 387 -7.91 -20.31 19.68
C TYR A 387 -8.15 -20.29 18.18
N GLU A 388 -8.28 -19.11 17.56
CA GLU A 388 -8.49 -19.01 16.11
C GLU A 388 -7.25 -19.47 15.33
N ALA A 389 -6.04 -19.15 15.81
CA ALA A 389 -4.79 -19.56 15.17
C ALA A 389 -4.62 -21.10 15.08
N ILE A 390 -5.10 -21.83 16.09
CA ILE A 390 -4.96 -23.29 16.16
C ILE A 390 -6.20 -23.99 15.63
N ASN A 391 -7.40 -23.65 16.10
CA ASN A 391 -8.62 -24.42 15.85
C ASN A 391 -9.00 -24.44 14.35
N ALA A 392 -8.82 -23.33 13.64
CA ALA A 392 -9.12 -23.25 12.21
C ALA A 392 -8.17 -24.10 11.34
N ARG A 393 -7.02 -24.54 11.89
CA ARG A 393 -5.99 -25.30 11.18
C ARG A 393 -5.35 -26.39 12.05
N ALA A 394 -6.11 -27.03 12.93
CA ALA A 394 -5.66 -27.98 13.97
C ALA A 394 -4.35 -28.72 13.67
N SER A 395 -4.33 -29.65 12.72
CA SER A 395 -3.08 -30.36 12.37
C SER A 395 -2.05 -29.45 11.67
N LYS A 396 -2.48 -28.59 10.76
CA LYS A 396 -1.58 -27.74 9.95
C LYS A 396 -1.01 -26.51 10.70
N CYS A 397 -1.30 -26.33 11.98
CA CYS A 397 -0.76 -25.24 12.79
C CYS A 397 0.66 -25.53 13.30
N LEU A 398 1.12 -26.78 13.25
CA LEU A 398 2.42 -27.19 13.76
C LEU A 398 3.54 -27.02 12.72
N ARG A 399 4.62 -26.33 13.11
CA ARG A 399 5.90 -26.26 12.39
C ARG A 399 6.59 -27.62 12.31
N ALA A 400 6.37 -28.51 13.27
CA ALA A 400 6.86 -29.89 13.23
C ALA A 400 6.37 -30.63 11.95
N GLN A 401 5.12 -30.39 11.53
CA GLN A 401 4.56 -31.00 10.32
C GLN A 401 5.21 -30.52 9.03
N ASP A 402 5.80 -29.32 9.01
CA ASP A 402 6.58 -28.84 7.87
C ASP A 402 7.88 -29.67 7.68
N LYS A 403 8.28 -30.47 8.67
CA LYS A 403 9.44 -31.37 8.66
C LYS A 403 9.05 -32.86 8.72
N MET A 404 7.89 -33.21 8.17
CA MET A 404 7.43 -34.60 8.10
C MET A 404 7.37 -35.10 6.66
N SER A 405 7.52 -36.42 6.50
CA SER A 405 7.16 -37.14 5.28
C SER A 405 6.22 -38.28 5.66
N TRP A 406 4.94 -38.18 5.28
CA TRP A 406 3.90 -39.08 5.76
C TRP A 406 3.87 -39.11 7.31
N VAL A 407 4.06 -40.26 7.98
CA VAL A 407 4.16 -40.34 9.46
C VAL A 407 5.60 -40.25 9.99
N TRP A 408 6.58 -40.03 9.12
CA TRP A 408 7.99 -39.98 9.49
C TRP A 408 8.41 -38.56 9.86
N GLN A 409 8.78 -38.36 11.12
CA GLN A 409 9.25 -37.09 11.65
C GLN A 409 10.77 -36.98 11.51
N LEU A 410 11.22 -36.00 10.71
CA LEU A 410 12.63 -35.65 10.63
C LEU A 410 13.12 -35.05 11.97
N PRO A 411 14.44 -35.03 12.24
CA PRO A 411 14.97 -34.51 13.49
C PRO A 411 14.45 -33.11 13.84
N LEU A 412 13.87 -32.99 15.03
CA LEU A 412 13.39 -31.76 15.62
C LEU A 412 14.42 -31.23 16.65
N PRO A 413 14.50 -29.91 16.86
CA PRO A 413 15.26 -29.35 17.96
C PRO A 413 14.58 -29.64 19.32
N ASP A 414 15.37 -29.63 20.40
CA ASP A 414 14.89 -29.87 21.77
C ASP A 414 13.95 -28.77 22.31
N ASN A 415 13.82 -27.65 21.59
CA ASN A 415 12.92 -26.54 21.91
C ASN A 415 11.82 -26.34 20.85
N GLN A 416 11.43 -27.40 20.15
CA GLN A 416 10.39 -27.36 19.13
C GLN A 416 9.08 -26.78 19.66
N TRP A 417 8.67 -27.09 20.89
CA TRP A 417 7.44 -26.55 21.49
C TRP A 417 7.46 -25.01 21.61
N GLU A 418 8.62 -24.39 21.87
CA GLU A 418 8.77 -22.93 21.91
C GLU A 418 8.61 -22.34 20.51
N ILE A 419 9.14 -23.04 19.49
CA ILE A 419 8.98 -22.69 18.08
C ILE A 419 7.50 -22.75 17.68
N GLU A 420 6.76 -23.75 18.17
CA GLU A 420 5.31 -23.85 17.93
C GLU A 420 4.57 -22.65 18.54
N VAL A 421 4.80 -22.38 19.83
CA VAL A 421 4.16 -21.26 20.54
C VAL A 421 4.45 -19.93 19.86
N LEU A 422 5.72 -19.67 19.51
CA LEU A 422 6.11 -18.47 18.78
C LEU A 422 5.37 -18.37 17.45
N SER A 423 5.26 -19.46 16.70
CA SER A 423 4.59 -19.47 15.40
C SER A 423 3.08 -19.18 15.50
N TRP A 424 2.41 -19.69 16.54
CA TRP A 424 0.99 -19.41 16.78
C TRP A 424 0.75 -17.95 17.13
N VAL A 425 1.63 -17.36 17.95
CA VAL A 425 1.57 -15.93 18.29
C VAL A 425 1.81 -15.06 17.06
N GLN A 426 2.84 -15.36 16.27
CA GLN A 426 3.16 -14.62 15.04
C GLN A 426 2.03 -14.71 13.99
N LEU A 427 1.39 -15.86 13.87
CA LEU A 427 0.19 -16.02 13.03
C LEU A 427 -0.92 -15.07 13.51
N GLY A 428 -1.25 -15.09 14.80
CA GLY A 428 -2.26 -14.18 15.37
C GLY A 428 -1.92 -12.70 15.14
N LEU A 429 -0.65 -12.31 15.21
CA LEU A 429 -0.20 -10.95 14.93
C LEU A 429 -0.30 -10.58 13.44
N ALA A 430 0.03 -11.50 12.53
CA ALA A 430 -0.19 -11.29 11.10
C ALA A 430 -1.69 -11.15 10.78
N ALA A 431 -2.54 -11.97 11.41
CA ALA A 431 -3.99 -11.87 11.29
C ALA A 431 -4.51 -10.53 11.83
N LEU A 432 -3.96 -10.01 12.93
CA LEU A 432 -4.31 -8.69 13.48
C LEU A 432 -4.03 -7.55 12.48
N GLN A 433 -2.88 -7.56 11.81
CA GLN A 433 -2.55 -6.53 10.81
C GLN A 433 -3.57 -6.53 9.67
N THR A 434 -3.96 -7.71 9.18
CA THR A 434 -4.98 -7.85 8.13
C THR A 434 -6.36 -7.42 8.63
N ALA A 435 -6.81 -7.92 9.79
CA ALA A 435 -8.13 -7.63 10.34
C ALA A 435 -8.34 -6.13 10.60
N VAL A 436 -7.30 -5.40 11.03
CA VAL A 436 -7.39 -3.94 11.16
C VAL A 436 -7.56 -3.28 9.79
N GLN A 437 -6.85 -3.73 8.74
CA GLN A 437 -6.97 -3.16 7.39
C GLN A 437 -8.34 -3.43 6.75
N GLU A 438 -8.91 -4.62 6.96
CA GLU A 438 -10.22 -5.01 6.41
C GLU A 438 -11.32 -4.03 6.82
N TYR A 439 -11.19 -3.35 7.97
CA TYR A 439 -12.15 -2.32 8.39
C TYR A 439 -12.38 -1.22 7.34
N ALA A 440 -11.35 -0.85 6.59
CA ALA A 440 -11.43 0.16 5.52
C ALA A 440 -11.37 -0.46 4.11
N ALA A 441 -10.74 -1.63 3.95
CA ALA A 441 -10.60 -2.29 2.65
C ALA A 441 -11.82 -3.11 2.23
N GLY A 442 -12.64 -3.54 3.20
CA GLY A 442 -13.57 -4.66 3.02
C GLY A 442 -12.91 -6.00 3.35
N PRO A 443 -13.69 -7.09 3.41
CA PRO A 443 -13.16 -8.41 3.71
C PRO A 443 -12.32 -8.92 2.53
N THR A 444 -11.24 -9.64 2.83
CA THR A 444 -10.43 -10.33 1.80
C THR A 444 -11.20 -11.43 1.07
N LEU A 445 -12.17 -12.04 1.76
CA LEU A 445 -13.13 -12.99 1.20
C LEU A 445 -14.55 -12.42 1.28
N GLU A 446 -15.14 -12.11 0.13
CA GLU A 446 -16.55 -11.73 0.03
C GLU A 446 -17.42 -12.99 0.07
N LEU A 447 -18.26 -13.11 1.10
CA LEU A 447 -19.22 -14.21 1.26
C LEU A 447 -20.66 -13.69 1.06
N PRO A 448 -21.58 -14.50 0.50
CA PRO A 448 -22.99 -14.12 0.38
C PRO A 448 -23.60 -13.76 1.74
N ASN A 449 -24.58 -12.84 1.76
CA ASN A 449 -25.29 -12.42 2.98
C ASN A 449 -24.35 -11.84 4.08
N THR A 450 -23.24 -11.23 3.68
CA THR A 450 -22.34 -10.50 4.57
C THR A 450 -22.31 -9.02 4.22
N LEU A 451 -21.95 -8.19 5.20
CA LEU A 451 -21.86 -6.75 5.03
C LEU A 451 -20.73 -6.16 5.88
N MET A 452 -20.30 -4.96 5.51
CA MET A 452 -19.46 -4.12 6.35
C MET A 452 -20.37 -3.27 7.24
N GLN A 453 -20.44 -3.60 8.53
CA GLN A 453 -21.31 -2.94 9.49
C GLN A 453 -20.59 -1.72 10.08
N GLU A 454 -21.16 -0.52 9.88
CA GLU A 454 -20.69 0.69 10.54
C GLU A 454 -20.72 0.53 12.06
N MET A 455 -19.63 0.90 12.73
CA MET A 455 -19.59 0.95 14.18
C MET A 455 -20.33 2.18 14.70
N LYS A 456 -21.11 2.00 15.76
CA LYS A 456 -21.77 3.06 16.53
C LYS A 456 -21.65 2.77 18.02
N SER A 457 -21.67 3.81 18.85
CA SER A 457 -21.70 3.68 20.30
C SER A 457 -22.96 2.91 20.70
N ASP A 458 -22.78 1.91 21.57
CA ASP A 458 -23.86 1.05 22.07
C ASP A 458 -24.60 1.77 23.21
N THR A 459 -25.16 2.94 22.89
CA THR A 459 -25.95 3.78 23.80
C THR A 459 -27.34 3.97 23.21
N ASP A 460 -28.36 3.70 24.03
CA ASP A 460 -29.75 3.99 23.65
C ASP A 460 -29.90 5.45 23.23
N TYR A 461 -30.70 5.72 22.20
CA TYR A 461 -30.86 7.04 21.59
C TYR A 461 -31.32 8.09 22.61
N SER A 462 -31.98 7.65 23.69
CA SER A 462 -32.44 8.47 24.81
C SER A 462 -31.30 9.05 25.67
N ASN A 463 -30.12 8.42 25.71
CA ASN A 463 -28.97 8.77 26.55
C ASN A 463 -27.71 9.11 25.74
N TYR A 464 -27.86 9.46 24.47
CA TYR A 464 -26.76 9.73 23.56
C TYR A 464 -26.00 11.02 23.94
N THR A 465 -24.78 10.90 24.46
CA THR A 465 -24.00 12.02 24.96
C THR A 465 -23.13 12.68 23.87
N ALA A 466 -22.53 13.83 24.18
CA ALA A 466 -21.54 14.47 23.30
C ALA A 466 -20.27 13.61 23.14
N VAL A 467 -19.93 12.77 24.12
CA VAL A 467 -18.80 11.85 24.05
C VAL A 467 -19.10 10.70 23.09
N ASP A 468 -20.32 10.15 23.14
CA ASP A 468 -20.76 9.10 22.20
C ASP A 468 -20.71 9.59 20.75
N ARG A 469 -21.15 10.83 20.52
CA ARG A 469 -21.04 11.46 19.20
C ARG A 469 -19.60 11.57 18.72
N ALA A 470 -18.69 12.00 19.59
CA ALA A 470 -17.28 12.12 19.23
C ALA A 470 -16.63 10.75 18.95
N ILE A 471 -17.08 9.69 19.63
CA ILE A 471 -16.64 8.31 19.36
C ILE A 471 -17.14 7.85 17.98
N ASP A 472 -18.42 8.10 17.66
CA ASP A 472 -19.03 7.76 16.37
C ASP A 472 -18.37 8.51 15.20
N GLU A 473 -18.08 9.80 15.39
CA GLU A 473 -17.28 10.59 14.46
C GLU A 473 -15.89 9.97 14.26
N GLY A 474 -15.27 9.46 15.34
CA GLY A 474 -14.03 8.70 15.28
C GLY A 474 -14.12 7.43 14.44
N TYR A 475 -15.19 6.64 14.58
CA TYR A 475 -15.41 5.43 13.77
C TYR A 475 -15.52 5.74 12.28
N SER A 476 -16.31 6.76 11.94
CA SER A 476 -16.49 7.20 10.56
C SER A 476 -15.20 7.79 9.98
N ALA A 477 -14.48 8.62 10.75
CA ALA A 477 -13.21 9.20 10.34
C ALA A 477 -12.15 8.13 10.01
N MET A 478 -12.14 7.00 10.72
CA MET A 478 -11.20 5.90 10.47
C MET A 478 -11.41 5.17 9.14
N CYS A 479 -12.58 5.28 8.50
CA CYS A 479 -12.87 4.63 7.22
C CYS A 479 -11.96 5.12 6.08
N HIS A 480 -11.68 6.42 6.06
CA HIS A 480 -10.84 7.06 5.02
C HIS A 480 -9.39 7.27 5.47
N ASN A 481 -9.04 6.76 6.66
CA ASN A 481 -7.77 7.01 7.34
C ASN A 481 -7.04 5.68 7.63
N GLN A 482 -6.95 4.80 6.63
CA GLN A 482 -6.12 3.59 6.71
C GLN A 482 -4.91 3.72 5.78
N ILE A 483 -3.71 3.70 6.35
CA ILE A 483 -2.44 3.62 5.65
C ILE A 483 -2.18 2.19 5.24
N VAL A 484 -1.85 2.00 3.97
CA VAL A 484 -1.28 0.76 3.43
C VAL A 484 -0.07 1.11 2.58
N HIS A 485 0.79 0.11 2.36
CA HIS A 485 1.95 0.24 1.51
C HIS A 485 1.74 -0.47 0.16
N ASP A 486 2.36 0.06 -0.88
CA ASP A 486 2.46 -0.58 -2.18
C ASP A 486 3.93 -0.81 -2.53
N SER A 487 4.28 -2.08 -2.77
CA SER A 487 5.62 -2.50 -3.18
C SER A 487 6.07 -1.91 -4.51
N GLN A 488 5.14 -1.56 -5.41
CA GLN A 488 5.46 -0.97 -6.72
C GLN A 488 5.53 0.56 -6.68
N GLY A 489 5.08 1.18 -5.57
CA GLY A 489 4.98 2.62 -5.41
C GLY A 489 3.87 3.26 -6.27
N THR A 490 3.35 4.41 -5.82
CA THR A 490 2.37 5.20 -6.59
C THR A 490 2.97 6.53 -7.01
N MET A 491 2.89 6.85 -8.30
CA MET A 491 3.31 8.16 -8.81
C MET A 491 2.31 9.23 -8.37
N ASN A 492 2.81 10.29 -7.73
CA ASN A 492 2.01 11.45 -7.35
C ASN A 492 2.23 12.58 -8.35
N PHE A 493 1.13 13.20 -8.81
CA PHE A 493 1.18 14.34 -9.70
C PHE A 493 0.73 15.61 -8.99
N SER A 494 1.52 16.68 -9.11
CA SER A 494 1.11 18.02 -8.68
C SER A 494 0.08 18.57 -9.65
N LEU A 495 -1.20 18.50 -9.28
CA LEU A 495 -2.30 19.05 -10.09
C LEU A 495 -2.08 20.54 -10.37
N LEU A 496 -1.59 21.30 -9.38
CA LEU A 496 -1.24 22.70 -9.53
C LEU A 496 -0.14 22.89 -10.59
N GLY A 497 0.91 22.06 -10.55
CA GLY A 497 1.99 22.08 -11.55
C GLY A 497 1.49 21.80 -12.96
N ILE A 498 0.66 20.76 -13.12
CA ILE A 498 0.01 20.44 -14.40
C ILE A 498 -0.85 21.61 -14.87
N ALA A 499 -1.69 22.17 -14.00
CA ALA A 499 -2.58 23.28 -14.34
C ALA A 499 -1.81 24.53 -14.79
N ILE A 500 -0.69 24.86 -14.15
CA ILE A 500 0.16 25.99 -14.54
C ILE A 500 0.81 25.72 -15.91
N ILE A 501 1.34 24.52 -16.15
CA ILE A 501 1.99 24.18 -17.43
C ILE A 501 0.97 24.26 -18.58
N PHE A 502 -0.19 23.62 -18.42
CA PHE A 502 -1.24 23.66 -19.43
C PHE A 502 -1.81 25.07 -19.60
N GLY A 503 -2.06 25.79 -18.51
CA GLY A 503 -2.59 27.16 -18.54
C GLY A 503 -1.65 28.15 -19.23
N LEU A 504 -0.36 28.15 -18.85
CA LEU A 504 0.64 29.01 -19.49
C LEU A 504 0.90 28.59 -20.94
N GLY A 505 0.95 27.27 -21.22
CA GLY A 505 1.11 26.77 -22.58
C GLY A 505 -0.04 27.20 -23.49
N LEU A 506 -1.28 27.07 -23.01
CA LEU A 506 -2.48 27.53 -23.71
C LEU A 506 -2.44 29.07 -23.90
N LEU A 507 -2.12 29.83 -22.85
CA LEU A 507 -2.01 31.30 -22.93
C LEU A 507 -0.97 31.74 -23.96
N ILE A 508 0.22 31.14 -23.95
CA ILE A 508 1.28 31.42 -24.94
C ILE A 508 0.80 31.05 -26.34
N GLY A 509 0.11 29.92 -26.50
CA GLY A 509 -0.50 29.52 -27.77
C GLY A 509 -1.49 30.55 -28.28
N ILE A 510 -2.47 30.93 -27.46
CA ILE A 510 -3.49 31.95 -27.79
C ILE A 510 -2.83 33.28 -28.13
N LEU A 511 -1.88 33.75 -27.32
CA LEU A 511 -1.13 34.98 -27.60
C LEU A 511 -0.38 34.88 -28.93
N SER A 512 0.27 33.76 -29.23
CA SER A 512 0.98 33.56 -30.49
C SER A 512 0.05 33.64 -31.71
N PHE A 513 -1.19 33.13 -31.61
CA PHE A 513 -2.16 33.20 -32.70
C PHE A 513 -2.84 34.57 -32.82
N THR A 514 -2.95 35.32 -31.72
CA THR A 514 -3.71 36.58 -31.69
C THR A 514 -2.85 37.82 -31.89
N ILE A 515 -1.55 37.79 -31.54
CA ILE A 515 -0.65 38.95 -31.67
C ILE A 515 -0.52 39.41 -33.13
N GLU A 516 -0.33 38.50 -34.09
CA GLU A 516 -0.14 38.87 -35.50
C GLU A 516 -1.42 39.52 -36.11
N PRO A 517 -2.62 38.92 -36.00
CA PRO A 517 -3.87 39.56 -36.46
C PRO A 517 -4.18 40.86 -35.73
N PHE A 518 -3.97 40.91 -34.41
CA PHE A 518 -4.26 42.10 -33.61
C PHE A 518 -3.33 43.26 -33.96
N THR A 519 -2.03 43.00 -34.10
CA THR A 519 -1.06 44.04 -34.49
C THR A 519 -1.33 44.54 -35.91
N ALA A 520 -1.67 43.66 -36.85
CA ALA A 520 -2.07 44.04 -38.20
C ALA A 520 -3.35 44.91 -38.20
N TRP A 521 -4.35 44.54 -37.40
CA TRP A 521 -5.59 45.32 -37.24
C TRP A 521 -5.32 46.71 -36.64
N VAL A 522 -4.54 46.81 -35.56
CA VAL A 522 -4.19 48.10 -34.93
C VAL A 522 -3.42 49.00 -35.90
N GLN A 523 -2.46 48.45 -36.64
CA GLN A 523 -1.63 49.21 -37.59
C GLN A 523 -2.42 49.75 -38.78
N THR A 524 -3.35 48.95 -39.31
CA THR A 524 -4.23 49.36 -40.40
C THR A 524 -5.27 50.39 -39.96
N THR A 525 -5.81 50.24 -38.75
CA THR A 525 -6.87 51.12 -38.23
C THR A 525 -6.34 52.48 -37.77
N LEU A 526 -5.16 52.53 -37.15
CA LEU A 526 -4.55 53.78 -36.68
C LEU A 526 -3.65 54.47 -37.72
N GLY A 527 -3.36 53.82 -38.84
CA GLY A 527 -2.47 54.35 -39.90
C GLY A 527 -1.00 54.52 -39.46
N VAL A 528 -0.66 54.13 -38.23
CA VAL A 528 0.69 54.26 -37.67
C VAL A 528 1.50 53.02 -38.01
N GLY A 529 2.61 53.20 -38.73
CA GLY A 529 3.56 52.13 -38.99
C GLY A 529 3.21 51.18 -40.14
N VAL A 530 2.20 51.47 -40.96
CA VAL A 530 1.79 50.64 -42.11
C VAL A 530 2.95 50.36 -43.08
N ALA A 531 3.78 51.35 -43.39
CA ALA A 531 4.95 51.15 -44.24
C ALA A 531 6.02 50.24 -43.61
N ARG A 532 6.17 50.31 -42.28
CA ARG A 532 7.08 49.43 -41.51
C ARG A 532 6.56 48.00 -41.45
N ALA A 533 5.24 47.84 -41.29
CA ALA A 533 4.57 46.55 -41.31
C ALA A 533 4.69 45.88 -42.69
N ASN A 534 4.51 46.63 -43.77
CA ASN A 534 4.65 46.13 -45.14
C ASN A 534 6.08 45.70 -45.48
N ALA A 535 7.09 46.50 -45.06
CA ALA A 535 8.50 46.12 -45.21
C ALA A 535 8.83 44.85 -44.40
N TRP A 536 8.29 44.76 -43.18
CA TRP A 536 8.42 43.56 -42.36
C TRP A 536 7.68 42.38 -43.00
N GLN A 537 6.46 42.47 -43.50
CA GLN A 537 5.77 41.34 -44.14
C GLN A 537 6.56 40.77 -45.33
N ARG A 538 7.22 41.61 -46.13
CA ARG A 538 8.04 41.16 -47.28
C ARG A 538 9.25 40.30 -46.91
N ASP A 539 9.80 40.51 -45.72
CA ASP A 539 10.91 39.71 -45.19
C ASP A 539 10.47 38.32 -44.68
N ASP A 540 9.17 37.96 -44.79
CA ASP A 540 8.66 36.66 -44.32
C ASP A 540 9.20 35.49 -45.10
N ASN A 541 9.32 34.31 -44.49
CA ASN A 541 9.79 33.13 -45.23
C ASN A 541 8.91 32.86 -46.46
N LEU A 542 7.58 33.01 -46.33
CA LEU A 542 6.65 32.82 -47.45
C LEU A 542 6.69 33.98 -48.45
N GLN A 543 6.90 35.21 -47.99
CA GLN A 543 6.97 36.39 -48.88
C GLN A 543 8.33 36.50 -49.58
N THR A 544 9.42 36.10 -48.93
CA THR A 544 10.75 35.93 -49.53
C THR A 544 10.72 34.80 -50.55
N LEU A 545 10.03 33.71 -50.24
CA LEU A 545 9.79 32.61 -51.18
C LEU A 545 8.96 33.10 -52.38
N ARG A 546 7.88 33.86 -52.15
CA ARG A 546 7.09 34.51 -53.21
C ARG A 546 7.96 35.40 -54.09
N LEU A 547 8.77 36.27 -53.49
CA LEU A 547 9.68 37.16 -54.22
C LEU A 547 10.75 36.39 -55.00
N LEU A 548 11.29 35.30 -54.44
CA LEU A 548 12.20 34.40 -55.16
C LEU A 548 11.50 33.78 -56.38
N PHE A 549 10.26 33.30 -56.22
CA PHE A 549 9.48 32.76 -57.34
C PHE A 549 9.12 33.83 -58.37
N GLU A 550 8.65 35.02 -57.95
CA GLU A 550 8.32 36.16 -58.82
C GLU A 550 9.54 36.69 -59.59
N THR A 551 10.71 36.79 -58.94
CA THR A 551 11.96 37.21 -59.60
C THR A 551 12.44 36.21 -60.64
N HIS A 552 12.15 34.92 -60.43
CA HIS A 552 12.33 33.87 -61.42
C HIS A 552 11.11 33.65 -62.33
N GLN A 553 10.14 34.57 -62.28
CA GLN A 553 8.94 34.58 -63.10
C GLN A 553 8.13 33.26 -63.02
N ARG A 554 8.01 32.70 -61.81
CA ARG A 554 7.32 31.46 -61.50
C ARG A 554 6.03 31.72 -60.69
N GLY A 555 4.89 31.36 -61.26
CA GLY A 555 3.58 31.55 -60.63
C GLY A 555 3.12 33.01 -60.64
N ALA A 556 1.82 33.24 -60.80
CA ALA A 556 1.24 34.57 -60.60
C ALA A 556 0.76 34.68 -59.15
N TRP A 557 1.43 35.46 -58.31
CA TRP A 557 1.11 35.55 -56.89
C TRP A 557 0.27 36.79 -56.56
N LYS A 558 -0.63 36.65 -55.57
CA LYS A 558 -1.41 37.72 -54.96
C LYS A 558 -1.24 37.72 -53.44
N GLY A 559 -1.73 38.78 -52.80
CA GLY A 559 -1.55 38.98 -51.36
C GLY A 559 -0.15 39.50 -51.03
N SER A 560 0.26 40.57 -51.73
CA SER A 560 1.62 41.10 -51.63
C SER A 560 1.96 41.74 -50.28
N SER A 561 0.93 41.96 -49.47
CA SER A 561 0.92 42.43 -48.08
C SER A 561 0.23 41.44 -47.13
N ASP A 562 -0.12 40.24 -47.59
CA ASP A 562 -0.83 39.26 -46.77
C ASP A 562 0.16 38.37 -46.02
N LEU A 563 -0.28 37.74 -44.93
CA LEU A 563 0.58 36.87 -44.13
C LEU A 563 0.96 35.58 -44.88
N VAL A 564 0.06 35.11 -45.73
CA VAL A 564 0.24 33.94 -46.60
C VAL A 564 -0.02 34.40 -48.04
N PRO A 565 1.02 34.57 -48.87
CA PRO A 565 0.81 34.84 -50.29
C PRO A 565 0.25 33.59 -50.96
N THR A 566 -0.70 33.79 -51.87
CA THR A 566 -1.35 32.71 -52.61
C THR A 566 -1.19 32.96 -54.11
N THR A 567 -1.24 31.90 -54.91
CA THR A 567 -1.29 32.03 -56.36
C THR A 567 -2.66 32.61 -56.77
N MET A 568 -2.69 33.30 -57.90
CA MET A 568 -3.93 33.86 -58.45
C MET A 568 -4.88 32.75 -58.86
N SER A 569 -4.35 31.68 -59.44
CA SER A 569 -5.06 30.43 -59.72
C SER A 569 -4.70 29.37 -58.66
N PRO A 570 -5.68 28.81 -57.92
CA PRO A 570 -5.43 27.80 -56.89
C PRO A 570 -4.73 26.52 -57.39
N ASP A 571 -4.87 26.21 -58.68
CA ASP A 571 -4.39 24.95 -59.29
C ASP A 571 -3.13 25.14 -60.16
N GLU A 572 -2.45 26.29 -60.06
CA GLU A 572 -1.25 26.60 -60.83
C GLU A 572 -0.04 25.77 -60.36
N VAL A 573 0.69 25.14 -61.29
CA VAL A 573 1.86 24.30 -60.99
C VAL A 573 3.12 24.85 -61.66
N PHE A 574 4.20 25.03 -60.90
CA PHE A 574 5.50 25.52 -61.36
C PHE A 574 6.66 24.83 -60.61
N PHE A 575 7.82 24.75 -61.26
CA PHE A 575 9.03 24.13 -60.71
C PHE A 575 9.78 25.07 -59.74
N TYR A 576 10.48 24.49 -58.76
CA TYR A 576 11.37 25.22 -57.83
C TYR A 576 12.60 25.78 -58.58
N PRO A 577 13.08 27.00 -58.26
CA PRO A 577 14.25 27.57 -58.93
C PRO A 577 15.52 26.80 -58.52
N GLU A 578 16.20 26.17 -59.48
CA GLU A 578 17.46 25.46 -59.24
C GLU A 578 18.69 26.37 -59.43
N ALA A 579 19.67 26.25 -58.54
CA ALA A 579 20.97 26.90 -58.70
C ALA A 579 21.90 26.00 -59.54
N ASN A 580 22.71 26.60 -60.41
CA ASN A 580 23.78 25.88 -61.11
C ASN A 580 24.95 25.55 -60.15
N THR A 581 25.94 24.79 -60.63
CA THR A 581 27.14 24.37 -59.88
C THR A 581 28.00 25.53 -59.34
N HIS A 582 27.71 26.77 -59.73
CA HIS A 582 28.37 28.00 -59.28
C HIS A 582 27.48 28.88 -58.38
N GLY A 583 26.30 28.41 -57.97
CA GLY A 583 25.40 29.13 -57.06
C GLY A 583 24.58 30.26 -57.71
N LEU A 584 24.55 30.34 -59.05
CA LEU A 584 23.70 31.28 -59.79
C LEU A 584 22.40 30.57 -60.19
N ALA A 585 21.26 31.25 -60.01
CA ALA A 585 19.96 30.71 -60.37
C ALA A 585 19.86 30.46 -61.89
N ARG A 586 19.31 29.30 -62.27
CA ARG A 586 19.17 28.88 -63.66
C ARG A 586 17.83 29.40 -64.22
N GLU A 587 17.87 30.29 -65.21
CA GLU A 587 16.66 30.74 -65.92
C GLU A 587 16.18 29.63 -66.86
N VAL A 588 15.24 28.80 -66.38
CA VAL A 588 14.47 27.90 -67.24
C VAL A 588 13.00 28.16 -66.92
N TYR A 589 12.17 28.39 -67.93
CA TYR A 589 10.73 28.63 -67.81
C TYR A 589 9.97 27.33 -68.10
N GLN A 590 9.24 26.79 -67.13
CA GLN A 590 8.20 25.78 -67.40
C GLN A 590 7.09 25.92 -66.34
N SER A 591 6.01 26.62 -66.67
CA SER A 591 4.70 26.37 -66.04
C SER A 591 4.06 25.19 -66.78
N VAL A 592 3.45 24.27 -66.04
CA VAL A 592 2.68 23.16 -66.65
C VAL A 592 1.25 23.67 -66.87
N PRO A 593 0.67 23.61 -68.08
CA PRO A 593 -0.69 24.10 -68.31
C PRO A 593 -1.71 23.24 -67.55
N SER A 594 -2.54 23.86 -66.71
CA SER A 594 -3.77 23.25 -66.20
C SER A 594 -4.77 23.19 -67.35
N LYS A 595 -5.18 21.97 -67.76
CA LYS A 595 -6.31 21.77 -68.68
C LYS A 595 -7.58 22.35 -68.07
N ILE A 596 -8.04 23.52 -68.52
CA ILE A 596 -9.45 23.93 -68.69
C ILE A 596 -9.39 25.23 -69.52
N ASP A 597 -9.68 25.12 -70.82
CA ASP A 597 -10.47 26.07 -71.62
C ASP A 597 -10.34 25.74 -73.11
N GLU A 598 -11.21 24.84 -73.58
CA GLU A 598 -11.69 24.84 -74.97
C GLU A 598 -13.20 24.53 -74.94
N ARG A 599 -13.99 25.46 -75.51
CA ARG A 599 -15.48 25.60 -75.61
C ARG A 599 -15.99 26.67 -74.64
N SER A 600 -16.45 27.86 -75.07
CA SER A 600 -17.15 28.20 -76.31
C SER A 600 -17.24 29.72 -76.54
N ALA A 601 -17.11 30.12 -77.82
CA ALA A 601 -17.48 31.39 -78.48
C ALA A 601 -16.69 32.66 -78.16
#